data_AF-A0A7X5JEA2-F1
#
_entry.id   AF-A0A7X5JEA2-F1
#
_cell.length_a   1.000
_cell.length_b   1.000
_cell.length_c   1.000
_cell.angle_alpha   90.00
_cell.angle_beta   90.00
_cell.angle_gamma   90.00
#
_symmetry.space_group_name_H-M   'P 1'
#
loop_
_entity.id
_entity.type
_entity.pdbx_description
1 polymer ?
#
loop_
_entity_poly.entity_id
_entity_poly.type
_entity_poly.pdbx_seq_one_letter_code
_entity_poly.pdbx_strand_id
1 'polypeptide(L)'
;MKKFIVTAAVALTLIGAGTADAFTWTPGQMLVRVGSRGAQVMELQQCLAELGNNPESNIDGIFGNITKTAVMSFQASKGIMVDGIIGPVTGPLYEAACKDADSSDDSEEDKDSFSTNGDAGDLLISSTSAGVESNVKEGDEENVLGLKVEADGSDINITSIEVMFENNSGNGSTRFDRYVDEVIITLDGEEVGSEDADRFSKDGSEYSRRINLKDAIVSEKDTVELYVVVKTLNRVDDLTADFDVTVENIRFVDESGMSISENRTETETFGFDDISGDDKLSIKSSSNNPVASTLKVEKNGDSDDHMVLSFRMEADEDGSDITLYELPIVFTVSAGGNDADSIEDIIDEVIVTIDGDDFEADYTSNTVLNGVGTGTYTVDVDADAVIDAGDTVEVEVTVIFKEQEGNYANGTKISAQVAAANIDAEGEDVLSGAGLSGTASGKTHTLDIAGAVIDNFGWSVNASGAFIDFTFDVESDDEDFTINIADIIANDTITGTADVAAPVLSVTGGDADEDTVGAVYTVLAGDSASFQVRYAVTGANGTFAQVKITSAAGQEVENSKQTSPTAVRNVQS
;
A
#
# COMPACT_ATOMS: atom_id res chain seq x y z
N MET A 1 45.77 -79.81 -8.84
CA MET A 1 45.81 -79.10 -10.14
C MET A 1 45.85 -77.60 -9.82
N LYS A 2 46.89 -76.87 -10.30
CA LYS A 2 47.02 -75.39 -10.55
C LYS A 2 46.61 -74.43 -9.40
N LYS A 3 47.28 -73.32 -8.99
CA LYS A 3 48.47 -72.52 -9.38
C LYS A 3 48.59 -71.35 -8.34
N PHE A 4 49.82 -70.95 -7.95
CA PHE A 4 50.36 -69.60 -7.59
C PHE A 4 49.86 -68.67 -6.41
N ILE A 5 50.78 -68.39 -5.45
CA ILE A 5 51.40 -67.10 -4.98
C ILE A 5 50.60 -65.93 -4.28
N VAL A 6 51.01 -65.63 -3.01
CA VAL A 6 51.39 -64.35 -2.29
C VAL A 6 50.36 -63.32 -1.71
N THR A 7 50.43 -63.19 -0.36
CA THR A 7 50.58 -62.01 0.57
C THR A 7 49.49 -60.92 0.78
N ALA A 8 49.10 -60.68 2.05
CA ALA A 8 49.24 -59.42 2.82
C ALA A 8 48.73 -59.55 4.30
N ALA A 9 49.43 -58.87 5.24
CA ALA A 9 49.21 -58.76 6.70
C ALA A 9 48.20 -57.62 7.07
N VAL A 10 47.69 -57.33 8.29
CA VAL A 10 48.21 -57.10 9.67
C VAL A 10 46.97 -57.04 10.62
N ALA A 11 46.88 -57.85 11.69
CA ALA A 11 47.04 -57.57 13.14
C ALA A 11 46.11 -56.53 13.85
N LEU A 12 45.43 -56.95 14.93
CA LEU A 12 45.42 -56.23 16.23
C LEU A 12 44.88 -57.13 17.37
N THR A 13 45.63 -57.21 18.48
CA THR A 13 45.28 -57.92 19.72
C THR A 13 45.11 -56.92 20.85
N LEU A 14 44.03 -57.12 21.63
CA LEU A 14 43.64 -56.41 22.86
C LEU A 14 44.62 -56.62 24.01
N ILE A 15 44.82 -55.59 24.86
CA ILE A 15 44.90 -55.72 26.33
C ILE A 15 44.39 -54.42 26.99
N GLY A 16 43.57 -54.56 28.04
CA GLY A 16 43.46 -53.54 29.10
C GLY A 16 42.17 -53.59 29.90
N ALA A 17 42.17 -54.28 31.05
CA ALA A 17 41.18 -54.11 32.11
C ALA A 17 41.80 -53.26 33.23
N GLY A 18 41.30 -52.04 33.38
CA GLY A 18 41.49 -51.15 34.53
C GLY A 18 40.10 -50.71 35.00
N THR A 19 39.89 -50.74 36.31
CA THR A 19 38.61 -50.54 36.99
C THR A 19 38.00 -49.16 36.74
N ALA A 20 36.67 -49.13 36.64
CA ALA A 20 35.83 -47.96 36.46
C ALA A 20 36.00 -46.95 37.60
N ASP A 21 36.53 -45.78 37.27
CA ASP A 21 36.09 -44.52 37.87
C ASP A 21 34.90 -44.04 37.04
N ALA A 22 33.74 -43.91 37.68
CA ALA A 22 32.55 -43.34 37.07
C ALA A 22 32.84 -41.86 36.77
N PHE A 23 32.93 -41.51 35.49
CA PHE A 23 33.02 -40.13 35.06
C PHE A 23 31.67 -39.46 35.32
N THR A 24 31.62 -38.66 36.37
CA THR A 24 30.45 -37.86 36.75
C THR A 24 30.27 -36.75 35.73
N TRP A 25 29.12 -36.74 35.06
CA TRP A 25 28.68 -35.70 34.14
C TRP A 25 28.38 -34.41 34.91
N THR A 26 28.93 -33.29 34.43
CA THR A 26 28.68 -31.93 34.93
C THR A 26 27.70 -31.22 33.98
N PRO A 27 26.66 -30.52 34.48
CA PRO A 27 25.80 -29.68 33.64
C PRO A 27 26.62 -28.63 32.89
N GLY A 28 26.44 -28.50 31.57
CA GLY A 28 27.20 -27.61 30.69
C GLY A 28 27.96 -28.30 29.55
N GLN A 29 28.01 -29.63 29.49
CA GLN A 29 28.61 -30.33 28.34
C GLN A 29 27.65 -30.35 27.14
N MET A 30 27.88 -29.46 26.16
CA MET A 30 27.31 -29.54 24.81
C MET A 30 27.58 -30.93 24.21
N LEU A 31 26.52 -31.73 24.03
CA LEU A 31 26.56 -32.92 23.19
C LEU A 31 25.68 -32.67 21.97
N VAL A 32 26.27 -32.10 20.93
CA VAL A 32 25.56 -31.73 19.70
C VAL A 32 25.87 -32.74 18.59
N ARG A 33 24.83 -33.31 17.97
CA ARG A 33 24.94 -34.36 16.95
C ARG A 33 23.83 -34.24 15.91
N VAL A 34 23.90 -35.05 14.85
CA VAL A 34 22.85 -35.12 13.84
C VAL A 34 21.47 -35.31 14.48
N GLY A 35 20.56 -34.40 14.15
CA GLY A 35 19.21 -34.34 14.71
C GLY A 35 19.02 -33.36 15.87
N SER A 36 20.10 -32.77 16.42
CA SER A 36 20.01 -31.63 17.34
C SER A 36 19.45 -30.40 16.62
N ARG A 37 18.68 -29.57 17.34
CA ARG A 37 18.09 -28.33 16.83
C ARG A 37 18.08 -27.24 17.89
N GLY A 38 18.00 -25.98 17.47
CA GLY A 38 17.89 -24.80 18.35
C GLY A 38 19.11 -23.89 18.32
N ALA A 39 19.09 -22.82 19.11
CA ALA A 39 20.10 -21.75 19.11
C ALA A 39 21.55 -22.25 19.19
N GLN A 40 21.83 -23.26 20.03
CA GLN A 40 23.16 -23.87 20.16
C GLN A 40 23.69 -24.50 18.86
N VAL A 41 22.80 -24.96 17.97
CA VAL A 41 23.18 -25.47 16.66
C VAL A 41 23.43 -24.32 15.67
N MET A 42 22.72 -23.21 15.83
CA MET A 42 22.87 -22.02 15.02
C MET A 42 24.22 -21.34 15.30
N GLU A 43 24.56 -21.14 16.57
CA GLU A 43 25.89 -20.68 17.02
C GLU A 43 27.01 -21.57 16.50
N LEU A 44 26.80 -22.91 16.58
CA LEU A 44 27.72 -23.90 16.00
C LEU A 44 27.91 -23.72 14.49
N GLN A 45 26.82 -23.55 13.74
CA GLN A 45 26.86 -23.38 12.30
C GLN A 45 27.54 -22.07 11.89
N GLN A 46 27.34 -21.01 12.68
CA GLN A 46 27.90 -19.67 12.46
C GLN A 46 29.41 -19.65 12.67
N CYS A 47 29.90 -20.12 13.83
CA CYS A 47 31.34 -20.21 14.04
C CYS A 47 32.01 -21.20 13.06
N LEU A 48 31.36 -22.32 12.70
CA LEU A 48 31.91 -23.20 11.66
C LEU A 48 31.98 -22.50 10.30
N ALA A 49 31.13 -21.52 10.02
CA ALA A 49 31.18 -20.73 8.80
C ALA A 49 32.34 -19.72 8.82
N GLU A 50 32.53 -19.02 9.92
CA GLU A 50 33.67 -18.12 10.15
C GLU A 50 35.02 -18.86 10.06
N LEU A 51 35.07 -20.09 10.57
CA LEU A 51 36.24 -20.96 10.44
C LEU A 51 36.41 -21.58 9.04
N GLY A 52 35.53 -21.24 8.08
CA GLY A 52 35.56 -21.72 6.70
C GLY A 52 35.18 -23.18 6.50
N ASN A 53 34.55 -23.81 7.50
CA ASN A 53 34.17 -25.23 7.49
C ASN A 53 32.69 -25.45 7.12
N ASN A 54 31.86 -24.41 7.13
CA ASN A 54 30.44 -24.43 6.78
C ASN A 54 30.09 -23.24 5.86
N PRO A 55 29.23 -23.37 4.85
CA PRO A 55 28.72 -22.20 4.14
C PRO A 55 27.76 -21.38 5.03
N GLU A 56 27.86 -20.05 4.99
CA GLU A 56 27.00 -19.11 5.73
C GLU A 56 25.50 -19.31 5.44
N SER A 57 25.16 -19.70 4.22
CA SER A 57 23.77 -19.98 3.81
C SER A 57 23.13 -21.22 4.47
N ASN A 58 23.86 -21.93 5.34
CA ASN A 58 23.40 -23.12 6.04
C ASN A 58 23.41 -22.96 7.57
N ILE A 59 23.14 -21.74 8.04
CA ILE A 59 22.86 -21.39 9.44
C ILE A 59 21.33 -21.42 9.61
N ASP A 60 20.78 -22.58 9.95
CA ASP A 60 19.34 -22.84 10.03
C ASP A 60 18.91 -23.40 11.40
N GLY A 61 19.86 -23.53 12.33
CA GLY A 61 19.64 -24.10 13.66
C GLY A 61 19.31 -25.60 13.64
N ILE A 62 19.52 -26.32 12.52
CA ILE A 62 19.26 -27.75 12.38
C ILE A 62 20.56 -28.51 12.08
N PHE A 63 20.94 -29.44 12.95
CA PHE A 63 22.15 -30.21 12.77
C PHE A 63 21.90 -31.34 11.77
N GLY A 64 21.99 -30.97 10.49
CA GLY A 64 21.83 -31.84 9.33
C GLY A 64 23.14 -32.46 8.84
N ASN A 65 23.10 -33.05 7.64
CA ASN A 65 24.27 -33.71 7.06
C ASN A 65 25.39 -32.72 6.66
N ILE A 66 25.02 -31.47 6.35
CA ILE A 66 25.96 -30.39 6.01
C ILE A 66 26.73 -29.96 7.26
N THR A 67 26.04 -29.62 8.34
CA THR A 67 26.65 -29.29 9.64
C THR A 67 27.49 -30.43 10.19
N LYS A 68 27.05 -31.69 10.03
CA LYS A 68 27.88 -32.85 10.40
C LYS A 68 29.19 -32.88 9.61
N THR A 69 29.14 -32.61 8.32
CA THR A 69 30.33 -32.60 7.47
C THR A 69 31.27 -31.46 7.87
N ALA A 70 30.72 -30.29 8.21
CA ALA A 70 31.47 -29.16 8.73
C ALA A 70 32.18 -29.48 10.07
N VAL A 71 31.48 -30.13 11.01
CA VAL A 71 32.06 -30.60 12.27
C VAL A 71 33.16 -31.63 12.03
N MET A 72 32.97 -32.55 11.08
CA MET A 72 34.00 -33.53 10.72
C MET A 72 35.24 -32.87 10.11
N SER A 73 35.06 -31.84 9.28
CA SER A 73 36.16 -31.04 8.74
C SER A 73 36.93 -30.29 9.85
N PHE A 74 36.21 -29.71 10.80
CA PHE A 74 36.80 -29.07 11.98
C PHE A 74 37.57 -30.06 12.87
N GLN A 75 36.98 -31.21 13.19
CA GLN A 75 37.67 -32.26 13.95
C GLN A 75 38.94 -32.75 13.25
N ALA A 76 38.89 -32.87 11.91
CA ALA A 76 40.05 -33.24 11.11
C ALA A 76 41.14 -32.15 11.15
N SER A 77 40.76 -30.87 11.08
CA SER A 77 41.71 -29.74 11.12
C SER A 77 42.41 -29.61 12.48
N LYS A 78 41.75 -30.00 13.57
CA LYS A 78 42.32 -30.04 14.93
C LYS A 78 43.02 -31.37 15.29
N GLY A 79 43.05 -32.34 14.37
CA GLY A 79 43.78 -33.62 14.56
C GLY A 79 43.19 -34.55 15.63
N ILE A 80 41.89 -34.43 15.91
CA ILE A 80 41.16 -35.25 16.88
C ILE A 80 40.31 -36.33 16.19
N MET A 81 39.64 -37.18 16.97
CA MET A 81 38.76 -38.21 16.43
C MET A 81 37.61 -37.57 15.62
N VAL A 82 37.49 -37.96 14.35
CA VAL A 82 36.49 -37.42 13.40
C VAL A 82 35.23 -38.28 13.43
N ASP A 83 34.35 -38.03 14.38
CA ASP A 83 33.08 -38.74 14.55
C ASP A 83 31.85 -37.90 14.17
N GLY A 84 32.03 -36.61 13.89
CA GLY A 84 30.98 -35.66 13.53
C GLY A 84 30.06 -35.30 14.68
N ILE A 85 30.53 -35.43 15.93
CA ILE A 85 29.80 -35.12 17.15
C ILE A 85 30.60 -34.10 17.97
N ILE A 86 29.96 -33.01 18.38
CA ILE A 86 30.57 -32.10 19.35
C ILE A 86 30.38 -32.74 20.73
N GLY A 87 31.45 -33.40 21.21
CA GLY A 87 31.51 -34.01 22.55
C GLY A 87 32.59 -33.40 23.43
N PRO A 88 32.91 -34.00 24.59
CA PRO A 88 33.83 -33.44 25.60
C PRO A 88 35.24 -33.06 25.10
N VAL A 89 35.68 -33.67 24.01
CA VAL A 89 36.99 -33.39 23.40
C VAL A 89 36.87 -32.32 22.33
N THR A 90 35.79 -32.30 21.56
CA THR A 90 35.59 -31.34 20.46
C THR A 90 35.05 -30.01 20.95
N GLY A 91 34.17 -30.00 21.95
CA GLY A 91 33.53 -28.79 22.49
C GLY A 91 34.51 -27.70 22.94
N PRO A 92 35.46 -28.00 23.85
CA PRO A 92 36.43 -27.00 24.30
C PRO A 92 37.35 -26.48 23.18
N LEU A 93 37.67 -27.34 22.20
CA LEU A 93 38.50 -26.95 21.06
C LEU A 93 37.73 -26.10 20.05
N TYR A 94 36.44 -26.38 19.89
CA TYR A 94 35.49 -25.58 19.12
C TYR A 94 35.34 -24.19 19.73
N GLU A 95 35.05 -24.11 21.03
CA GLU A 95 34.86 -22.84 21.76
C GLU A 95 36.12 -21.96 21.72
N ALA A 96 37.31 -22.55 21.88
CA ALA A 96 38.57 -21.83 21.72
C ALA A 96 38.80 -21.35 20.28
N ALA A 97 38.44 -22.14 19.27
CA ALA A 97 38.62 -21.76 17.87
C ALA A 97 37.66 -20.67 17.41
N CYS A 98 36.42 -20.65 17.92
CA CYS A 98 35.49 -19.55 17.66
C CYS A 98 35.99 -18.24 18.27
N LYS A 99 36.56 -18.32 19.48
CA LYS A 99 37.12 -17.16 20.16
C LYS A 99 38.36 -16.59 19.46
N ASP A 100 39.15 -17.44 18.81
CA ASP A 100 40.32 -17.02 18.00
C ASP A 100 39.94 -16.47 16.62
N ALA A 101 38.77 -16.84 16.07
CA ALA A 101 38.28 -16.34 14.78
C ALA A 101 37.73 -14.90 14.87
N ASP A 102 37.26 -14.52 16.06
CA ASP A 102 36.79 -13.19 16.42
C ASP A 102 37.94 -12.22 16.79
N SER A 103 39.14 -12.74 17.09
CA SER A 103 40.26 -11.96 17.63
C SER A 103 41.40 -11.69 16.66
N SER A 104 41.12 -11.45 15.37
CA SER A 104 42.13 -10.93 14.44
C SER A 104 41.93 -9.45 14.14
N ASP A 105 41.83 -8.62 15.17
CA ASP A 105 42.41 -7.28 15.12
C ASP A 105 42.95 -6.85 16.49
N ASP A 106 44.16 -6.34 16.41
CA ASP A 106 45.00 -5.67 17.38
C ASP A 106 45.52 -6.32 18.68
N SER A 107 46.73 -5.86 18.95
CA SER A 107 47.80 -6.36 19.80
C SER A 107 47.51 -6.35 21.31
N GLU A 108 48.03 -7.40 21.98
CA GLU A 108 48.15 -7.47 23.43
C GLU A 108 48.97 -6.29 23.99
N GLU A 109 48.32 -5.39 24.73
CA GLU A 109 48.92 -4.78 25.93
C GLU A 109 47.99 -5.04 27.12
N ASP A 110 48.59 -5.68 28.12
CA ASP A 110 48.21 -5.85 29.53
C ASP A 110 46.74 -5.69 29.94
N LYS A 111 46.20 -6.78 30.49
CA LYS A 111 45.12 -6.75 31.48
C LYS A 111 45.57 -5.97 32.72
N ASP A 112 45.55 -4.66 32.65
CA ASP A 112 45.42 -3.82 33.82
C ASP A 112 43.92 -3.82 34.18
N SER A 113 43.53 -4.89 34.88
CA SER A 113 42.46 -4.79 35.87
C SER A 113 42.82 -3.62 36.78
N PHE A 114 42.31 -2.43 36.47
CA PHE A 114 42.39 -1.31 37.38
C PHE A 114 41.46 -1.58 38.57
N SER A 115 41.99 -2.31 39.54
CA SER A 115 41.51 -2.25 40.91
C SER A 115 41.78 -0.84 41.40
N THR A 116 40.76 0.02 41.35
CA THR A 116 40.66 1.00 42.41
C THR A 116 40.32 0.24 43.67
N ASN A 117 41.20 0.30 44.66
CA ASN A 117 40.80 -0.01 46.02
C ASN A 117 39.84 1.09 46.47
N GLY A 118 38.56 0.87 46.22
CA GLY A 118 37.44 1.46 46.93
C GLY A 118 36.35 0.40 46.96
N ASP A 119 35.83 0.07 48.13
CA ASP A 119 34.69 -0.84 48.33
C ASP A 119 33.37 -0.22 47.79
N ALA A 120 33.43 0.41 46.62
CA ALA A 120 32.39 1.21 45.97
C ALA A 120 31.87 0.43 44.76
N GLY A 121 30.59 0.04 44.78
CA GLY A 121 30.02 -0.99 43.89
C GLY A 121 30.24 -0.79 42.37
N ASP A 122 30.15 -1.91 41.66
CA ASP A 122 30.28 -2.01 40.20
C ASP A 122 28.90 -2.16 39.54
N LEU A 123 28.77 -1.69 38.30
CA LEU A 123 27.57 -1.88 37.48
C LEU A 123 27.90 -2.85 36.34
N LEU A 124 27.11 -3.92 36.21
CA LEU A 124 27.25 -4.90 35.14
C LEU A 124 26.10 -4.71 34.15
N ILE A 125 26.43 -4.53 32.87
CA ILE A 125 25.45 -4.28 31.82
C ILE A 125 25.58 -5.33 30.72
N SER A 126 24.44 -5.85 30.27
CA SER A 126 24.33 -6.77 29.12
C SER A 126 23.06 -6.46 28.32
N SER A 127 23.04 -6.71 27.02
CA SER A 127 21.83 -6.54 26.20
C SER A 127 20.76 -7.59 26.49
N THR A 128 19.51 -7.22 26.24
CA THR A 128 18.36 -8.13 26.24
C THR A 128 17.42 -7.77 25.08
N SER A 129 17.01 -8.76 24.32
CA SER A 129 15.96 -8.62 23.30
C SER A 129 14.56 -8.97 23.83
N ALA A 130 14.45 -9.32 25.11
CA ALA A 130 13.15 -9.59 25.71
C ALA A 130 12.32 -8.30 25.73
N GLY A 131 11.16 -8.31 25.07
CA GLY A 131 10.25 -7.16 25.04
C GLY A 131 10.78 -5.95 24.28
N VAL A 132 11.73 -6.15 23.35
CA VAL A 132 12.21 -5.12 22.41
C VAL A 132 11.58 -5.40 21.05
N GLU A 133 10.96 -4.38 20.46
CA GLU A 133 10.31 -4.45 19.15
C GLU A 133 11.26 -3.96 18.06
N SER A 134 11.31 -4.69 16.95
CA SER A 134 12.11 -4.32 15.77
C SER A 134 11.37 -3.35 14.84
N ASN A 135 10.07 -3.16 15.02
CA ASN A 135 9.26 -2.21 14.29
C ASN A 135 8.30 -1.52 15.24
N VAL A 136 8.06 -0.23 15.01
CA VAL A 136 7.14 0.58 15.79
C VAL A 136 6.03 1.13 14.88
N LYS A 137 4.84 1.37 15.44
CA LYS A 137 3.69 1.95 14.70
C LYS A 137 3.56 3.43 15.01
N GLU A 138 2.83 4.17 14.17
CA GLU A 138 2.52 5.58 14.44
C GLU A 138 1.63 5.73 15.68
N GLY A 139 1.89 6.73 16.53
CA GLY A 139 1.16 6.98 17.78
C GLY A 139 1.48 6.05 18.97
N ASP A 140 2.21 4.95 18.76
CA ASP A 140 2.52 3.95 19.80
C ASP A 140 3.76 4.30 20.64
N GLU A 141 3.83 3.69 21.83
CA GLU A 141 4.98 3.72 22.74
C GLU A 141 5.59 2.32 22.83
N GLU A 142 6.78 2.13 22.25
CA GLU A 142 7.40 0.81 22.12
C GLU A 142 8.87 0.79 22.57
N ASN A 143 9.28 -0.34 23.16
CA ASN A 143 10.65 -0.56 23.59
C ASN A 143 11.53 -0.88 22.37
N VAL A 144 12.55 -0.07 22.09
CA VAL A 144 13.42 -0.26 20.91
C VAL A 144 14.85 -0.69 21.25
N LEU A 145 15.23 -0.63 22.52
CA LEU A 145 16.48 -1.20 23.02
C LEU A 145 16.32 -1.64 24.48
N GLY A 146 16.84 -2.82 24.82
CA GLY A 146 16.77 -3.39 26.17
C GLY A 146 18.15 -3.73 26.73
N LEU A 147 18.37 -3.36 27.99
CA LEU A 147 19.56 -3.68 28.77
C LEU A 147 19.18 -4.38 30.07
N LYS A 148 19.94 -5.40 30.46
CA LYS A 148 19.97 -5.95 31.81
C LYS A 148 21.09 -5.30 32.59
N VAL A 149 20.73 -4.73 33.72
CA VAL A 149 21.63 -4.00 34.60
C VAL A 149 21.66 -4.69 35.96
N GLU A 150 22.84 -5.06 36.42
CA GLU A 150 23.07 -5.70 37.71
C GLU A 150 24.04 -4.87 38.55
N ALA A 151 23.68 -4.59 39.80
CA ALA A 151 24.56 -3.92 40.75
C ALA A 151 25.37 -4.96 41.55
N ASP A 152 26.70 -4.84 41.56
CA ASP A 152 27.58 -5.66 42.40
C ASP A 152 28.24 -4.80 43.49
N GLY A 153 28.33 -5.34 44.69
CA GLY A 153 28.99 -4.68 45.83
C GLY A 153 28.13 -3.68 46.64
N SER A 154 27.26 -2.88 46.02
CA SER A 154 26.31 -2.01 46.71
C SER A 154 25.12 -1.59 45.83
N ASP A 155 24.14 -0.87 46.41
CA ASP A 155 23.05 -0.26 45.63
C ASP A 155 23.63 0.84 44.71
N ILE A 156 23.16 0.86 43.46
CA ILE A 156 23.61 1.80 42.43
C ILE A 156 22.44 2.67 41.97
N ASN A 157 22.64 3.99 41.98
CA ASN A 157 21.70 4.95 41.41
C ASN A 157 22.21 5.45 40.06
N ILE A 158 21.52 5.10 38.98
CA ILE A 158 21.83 5.59 37.63
C ILE A 158 21.32 7.02 37.51
N THR A 159 22.21 7.96 37.20
CA THR A 159 21.91 9.40 37.21
C THR A 159 21.65 9.96 35.81
N SER A 160 22.28 9.40 34.79
CA SER A 160 22.04 9.81 33.40
C SER A 160 22.56 8.77 32.43
N ILE A 161 21.94 8.69 31.27
CA ILE A 161 22.42 7.91 30.13
C ILE A 161 22.49 8.80 28.89
N GLU A 162 23.36 8.48 27.95
CA GLU A 162 23.41 9.13 26.63
C GLU A 162 22.81 8.18 25.60
N VAL A 163 21.77 8.63 24.93
CA VAL A 163 21.08 7.87 23.87
C VAL A 163 21.38 8.51 22.54
N MET A 164 21.67 7.68 21.54
CA MET A 164 22.01 8.08 20.19
C MET A 164 21.11 7.34 19.19
N PHE A 165 20.67 8.04 18.16
CA PHE A 165 19.89 7.49 17.04
C PHE A 165 20.57 7.85 15.73
N GLU A 166 20.79 6.87 14.86
CA GLU A 166 21.34 7.06 13.52
C GLU A 166 20.46 6.36 12.48
N ASN A 167 20.07 7.05 11.40
CA ASN A 167 19.34 6.41 10.31
C ASN A 167 20.31 5.60 9.44
N ASN A 168 20.15 4.27 9.43
CA ASN A 168 21.04 3.31 8.77
C ASN A 168 20.51 2.87 7.37
N SER A 169 19.26 3.18 7.04
CA SER A 169 18.62 2.71 5.80
C SER A 169 19.07 3.44 4.53
N GLY A 170 19.59 4.67 4.65
CA GLY A 170 19.84 5.58 3.51
C GLY A 170 18.57 6.06 2.81
N ASN A 171 17.39 5.64 3.29
CA ASN A 171 16.07 6.03 2.83
C ASN A 171 15.38 6.91 3.88
N GLY A 172 14.37 7.62 3.40
CA GLY A 172 13.59 8.58 4.15
C GLY A 172 14.32 9.78 4.73
N SER A 173 13.60 10.53 5.56
CA SER A 173 14.12 11.74 6.20
C SER A 173 15.20 11.41 7.23
N THR A 174 16.32 12.12 7.19
CA THR A 174 17.37 12.06 8.23
C THR A 174 17.03 12.91 9.46
N ARG A 175 15.76 13.26 9.67
CA ARG A 175 15.28 14.08 10.79
C ARG A 175 14.54 13.20 11.78
N PHE A 176 15.19 12.88 12.90
CA PHE A 176 14.64 12.02 13.95
C PHE A 176 13.31 12.54 14.51
N ASP A 177 13.20 13.87 14.66
CA ASP A 177 12.01 14.60 15.12
C ASP A 177 10.80 14.56 14.15
N ARG A 178 10.93 13.86 13.01
CA ARG A 178 9.82 13.59 12.08
C ARG A 178 9.23 12.19 12.24
N TYR A 179 9.75 11.39 13.16
CA TYR A 179 9.29 10.02 13.38
C TYR A 179 8.93 9.79 14.84
N VAL A 180 9.77 10.29 15.74
CA VAL A 180 9.63 10.13 17.19
C VAL A 180 9.24 11.47 17.80
N ASP A 181 8.26 11.46 18.70
CA ASP A 181 7.82 12.59 19.52
C ASP A 181 8.68 12.70 20.79
N GLU A 182 8.84 11.59 21.50
CA GLU A 182 9.49 11.52 22.81
C GLU A 182 10.33 10.23 22.97
N VAL A 183 11.46 10.35 23.64
CA VAL A 183 12.30 9.20 24.04
C VAL A 183 12.23 9.05 25.55
N ILE A 184 11.81 7.88 26.01
CA ILE A 184 11.54 7.57 27.41
C ILE A 184 12.48 6.44 27.86
N ILE A 185 13.04 6.57 29.06
CA ILE A 185 13.85 5.55 29.71
C ILE A 185 13.05 4.94 30.84
N THR A 186 12.88 3.62 30.80
CA THR A 186 12.20 2.87 31.87
C THR A 186 13.18 1.95 32.59
N LEU A 187 12.92 1.71 33.87
CA LEU A 187 13.63 0.73 34.70
C LEU A 187 12.59 -0.17 35.38
N ASP A 188 12.63 -1.47 35.12
CA ASP A 188 11.59 -2.46 35.52
C ASP A 188 10.16 -2.02 35.15
N GLY A 189 10.03 -1.31 34.02
CA GLY A 189 8.76 -0.82 33.48
C GLY A 189 8.26 0.50 34.10
N GLU A 190 9.00 1.13 35.01
CA GLU A 190 8.69 2.47 35.52
C GLU A 190 9.52 3.54 34.78
N GLU A 191 8.88 4.62 34.35
CA GLU A 191 9.58 5.76 33.73
C GLU A 191 10.52 6.42 34.74
N VAL A 192 11.81 6.45 34.40
CA VAL A 192 12.85 7.09 35.21
C VAL A 192 13.41 8.35 34.54
N GLY A 193 13.14 8.58 33.26
CA GLY A 193 13.48 9.83 32.58
C GLY A 193 12.97 9.88 31.15
N SER A 194 12.84 11.07 30.60
CA SER A 194 12.31 11.32 29.26
C SER A 194 12.86 12.62 28.68
N GLU A 195 12.96 12.71 27.36
CA GLU A 195 13.25 13.94 26.62
C GLU A 195 12.51 13.96 25.27
N ASP A 196 11.99 15.12 24.90
CA ASP A 196 11.41 15.40 23.59
C ASP A 196 12.43 15.14 22.47
N ALA A 197 12.01 14.53 21.36
CA ALA A 197 12.90 14.21 20.23
C ALA A 197 13.52 15.47 19.60
N ASP A 198 12.83 16.61 19.64
CA ASP A 198 13.31 17.89 19.11
C ASP A 198 14.49 18.49 19.91
N ARG A 199 14.78 17.95 21.11
CA ARG A 199 15.91 18.35 21.96
C ARG A 199 17.18 17.56 21.71
N PHE A 200 17.13 16.52 20.89
CA PHE A 200 18.31 15.77 20.50
C PHE A 200 19.23 16.63 19.65
N SER A 201 20.53 16.59 19.96
CA SER A 201 21.54 17.32 19.22
C SER A 201 21.94 16.54 17.98
N LYS A 202 21.91 17.19 16.81
CA LYS A 202 22.33 16.57 15.55
C LYS A 202 23.81 16.79 15.28
N ASP A 203 24.55 15.70 14.99
CA ASP A 203 25.87 15.73 14.37
C ASP A 203 25.92 14.75 13.19
N GLY A 204 26.02 15.28 11.96
CA GLY A 204 25.91 14.46 10.75
C GLY A 204 24.55 13.77 10.60
N SER A 205 24.55 12.43 10.60
CA SER A 205 23.36 11.55 10.58
C SER A 205 22.88 11.13 11.97
N GLU A 206 23.66 11.43 13.02
CA GLU A 206 23.41 11.00 14.39
C GLU A 206 22.66 12.08 15.19
N TYR A 207 21.74 11.63 16.04
CA TYR A 207 20.99 12.42 17.01
C TYR A 207 21.30 11.90 18.40
N SER A 208 21.91 12.73 19.25
CA SER A 208 22.30 12.32 20.60
C SER A 208 21.75 13.24 21.68
N ARG A 209 21.39 12.64 22.82
CA ARG A 209 20.93 13.37 24.00
C ARG A 209 21.32 12.63 25.27
N ARG A 210 21.83 13.38 26.25
CA ARG A 210 21.94 12.89 27.63
C ARG A 210 20.62 13.10 28.36
N ILE A 211 19.99 12.01 28.77
CA ILE A 211 18.75 12.00 29.54
C ILE A 211 19.11 11.84 31.02
N ASN A 212 18.59 12.72 31.87
CA ASN A 212 18.80 12.63 33.32
C ASN A 212 17.72 11.74 33.92
N LEU A 213 18.14 10.78 34.76
CA LEU A 213 17.23 9.83 35.38
C LEU A 213 16.92 10.23 36.83
N LYS A 214 15.71 9.90 37.28
CA LYS A 214 15.21 10.10 38.64
C LYS A 214 14.90 8.75 39.25
N ASP A 215 15.41 8.53 40.46
CA ASP A 215 15.12 7.34 41.27
C ASP A 215 15.40 5.99 40.56
N ALA A 216 16.33 5.97 39.59
CA ALA A 216 16.76 4.77 38.87
C ALA A 216 17.75 3.95 39.72
N ILE A 217 17.22 3.30 40.76
CA ILE A 217 18.01 2.56 41.76
C ILE A 217 17.99 1.07 41.42
N VAL A 218 19.19 0.49 41.26
CA VAL A 218 19.42 -0.96 41.16
C VAL A 218 19.94 -1.45 42.50
N SER A 219 19.20 -2.36 43.14
CA SER A 219 19.60 -2.90 44.44
C SER A 219 20.76 -3.89 44.30
N GLU A 220 21.63 -3.97 45.32
CA GLU A 220 22.78 -4.89 45.31
C GLU A 220 22.34 -6.35 44.99
N LYS A 221 22.99 -6.96 43.99
CA LYS A 221 22.74 -8.32 43.46
C LYS A 221 21.39 -8.52 42.75
N ASP A 222 20.62 -7.45 42.56
CA ASP A 222 19.43 -7.51 41.70
C ASP A 222 19.81 -7.20 40.26
N THR A 223 19.19 -7.94 39.33
CA THR A 223 19.23 -7.65 37.90
C THR A 223 17.89 -7.06 37.50
N VAL A 224 17.92 -5.86 36.93
CA VAL A 224 16.73 -5.13 36.47
C VAL A 224 16.82 -4.89 34.96
N GLU A 225 15.67 -4.67 34.32
CA GLU A 225 15.60 -4.37 32.89
C GLU A 225 15.45 -2.85 32.69
N LEU A 226 16.36 -2.27 31.91
CA LEU A 226 16.32 -0.88 31.48
C LEU A 226 15.99 -0.84 30.00
N TYR A 227 14.96 -0.11 29.62
CA TYR A 227 14.58 0.05 28.21
C TYR A 227 14.73 1.49 27.75
N VAL A 228 15.13 1.64 26.48
CA VAL A 228 14.88 2.83 25.68
C VAL A 228 13.56 2.61 24.95
N VAL A 229 12.60 3.47 25.22
CA VAL A 229 11.26 3.46 24.66
C VAL A 229 11.12 4.68 23.76
N VAL A 230 10.53 4.50 22.59
CA VAL A 230 10.19 5.61 21.69
C VAL A 230 8.68 5.75 21.63
N LYS A 231 8.23 7.00 21.73
CA LYS A 231 6.87 7.39 21.40
C LYS A 231 6.89 7.96 19.99
N THR A 232 6.24 7.32 19.05
CA THR A 232 6.19 7.80 17.66
C THR A 232 5.20 8.96 17.50
N LEU A 233 5.37 9.75 16.43
CA LEU A 233 4.36 10.74 16.07
C LEU A 233 3.05 10.05 15.66
N ASN A 234 1.92 10.72 15.87
CA ASN A 234 0.60 10.26 15.40
C ASN A 234 0.49 10.14 13.86
N ARG A 235 1.48 10.68 13.14
CA ARG A 235 1.59 10.59 11.68
C ARG A 235 3.05 10.68 11.30
N VAL A 236 3.56 9.67 10.60
CA VAL A 236 4.94 9.58 10.14
C VAL A 236 4.92 9.61 8.62
N ASP A 237 5.43 10.70 8.04
CA ASP A 237 5.37 10.92 6.58
C ASP A 237 6.16 9.88 5.73
N ASP A 238 6.97 9.03 6.39
CA ASP A 238 7.85 8.06 5.74
C ASP A 238 8.07 6.84 6.63
N LEU A 239 7.59 5.66 6.23
CA LEU A 239 7.75 4.41 6.99
C LEU A 239 8.97 3.59 6.56
N THR A 240 9.79 4.10 5.64
CA THR A 240 10.91 3.35 5.04
C THR A 240 12.25 3.54 5.76
N ALA A 241 12.26 4.29 6.87
CA ALA A 241 13.47 4.58 7.64
C ALA A 241 13.72 3.51 8.70
N ASP A 242 14.97 3.07 8.80
CA ASP A 242 15.46 2.23 9.90
C ASP A 242 16.43 3.05 10.75
N PHE A 243 16.21 3.07 12.08
CA PHE A 243 17.07 3.75 13.04
C PHE A 243 17.83 2.75 13.90
N ASP A 244 19.15 2.91 13.94
CA ASP A 244 20.00 2.30 14.95
C ASP A 244 19.90 3.14 16.22
N VAL A 245 19.51 2.53 17.33
CA VAL A 245 19.50 3.13 18.67
C VAL A 245 20.69 2.60 19.45
N THR A 246 21.44 3.49 20.07
CA THR A 246 22.64 3.16 20.85
C THR A 246 22.62 3.87 22.20
N VAL A 247 23.01 3.18 23.26
CA VAL A 247 23.22 3.77 24.59
C VAL A 247 24.72 3.82 24.91
N GLU A 248 25.18 4.96 25.40
CA GLU A 248 26.56 5.21 25.85
C GLU A 248 26.64 6.08 27.12
N ASN A 249 27.86 6.24 27.65
CA ASN A 249 28.22 7.17 28.73
C ASN A 249 27.27 7.13 29.94
N ILE A 250 27.00 5.91 30.45
CA ILE A 250 26.12 5.71 31.61
C ILE A 250 26.83 6.22 32.86
N ARG A 251 26.16 7.12 33.59
CA ARG A 251 26.67 7.69 34.83
C ARG A 251 25.86 7.22 36.01
N PHE A 252 26.53 6.72 37.03
CA PHE A 252 25.89 6.24 38.23
C PHE A 252 26.63 6.69 39.49
N VAL A 253 25.95 6.56 40.62
CA VAL A 253 26.44 6.88 41.95
C VAL A 253 26.20 5.70 42.87
N ASP A 254 27.24 5.27 43.58
CA ASP A 254 27.17 4.21 44.57
C ASP A 254 26.65 4.70 45.94
N GLU A 255 26.46 3.80 46.89
CA GLU A 255 26.05 4.15 48.26
C GLU A 255 27.03 5.11 48.98
N SER A 256 28.31 5.16 48.56
CA SER A 256 29.33 6.07 49.10
C SER A 256 29.24 7.48 48.50
N GLY A 257 28.41 7.69 47.49
CA GLY A 257 28.25 8.97 46.79
C GLY A 257 29.32 9.23 45.72
N MET A 258 30.09 8.22 45.32
CA MET A 258 31.09 8.29 44.26
C MET A 258 30.40 8.19 42.90
N SER A 259 30.61 9.18 42.03
CA SER A 259 30.13 9.12 40.66
C SER A 259 31.13 8.40 39.77
N ILE A 260 30.66 7.33 39.12
CA ILE A 260 31.41 6.51 38.18
C ILE A 260 30.73 6.63 36.81
N SER A 261 31.53 6.61 35.74
CA SER A 261 31.06 6.64 34.36
C SER A 261 31.57 5.40 33.65
N GLU A 262 30.69 4.66 33.01
CA GLU A 262 31.03 3.50 32.21
C GLU A 262 30.64 3.74 30.74
N ASN A 263 31.59 3.46 29.85
CA ASN A 263 31.36 3.53 28.42
C ASN A 263 31.17 2.11 27.91
N ARG A 264 29.93 1.78 27.59
CA ARG A 264 29.56 0.57 26.91
C ARG A 264 28.61 0.94 25.80
N THR A 265 28.80 0.32 24.64
CA THR A 265 28.02 0.57 23.42
C THR A 265 27.20 -0.69 23.18
N GLU A 266 25.88 -0.56 23.22
CA GLU A 266 24.94 -1.58 22.78
C GLU A 266 24.02 -0.92 21.75
N THR A 267 23.77 -1.61 20.64
CA THR A 267 23.03 -1.08 19.49
C THR A 267 21.96 -2.06 19.07
N GLU A 268 20.75 -1.55 18.84
CA GLU A 268 19.63 -2.28 18.24
C GLU A 268 19.09 -1.46 17.05
N THR A 269 18.45 -2.10 16.08
CA THR A 269 17.83 -1.42 14.94
C THR A 269 16.32 -1.59 14.99
N PHE A 270 15.57 -0.51 14.80
CA PHE A 270 14.12 -0.57 14.63
C PHE A 270 13.66 0.20 13.39
N GLY A 271 12.61 -0.30 12.74
CA GLY A 271 11.92 0.33 11.61
C GLY A 271 10.49 0.77 11.98
N PHE A 272 9.70 1.11 10.97
CA PHE A 272 8.29 1.49 11.14
C PHE A 272 7.40 0.53 10.35
N ASP A 273 6.38 -0.02 11.01
CA ASP A 273 5.35 -0.83 10.35
C ASP A 273 4.21 0.05 9.86
N ASP A 274 3.69 -0.27 8.66
CA ASP A 274 2.47 0.33 8.12
C ASP A 274 1.25 -0.13 8.92
N ILE A 275 0.41 0.83 9.31
CA ILE A 275 -0.83 0.61 10.06
C ILE A 275 -1.92 -0.10 9.21
N SER A 276 -1.68 -0.40 7.94
CA SER A 276 -2.64 -1.09 7.06
C SER A 276 -2.93 -2.57 7.38
N GLY A 277 -2.86 -2.97 8.65
CA GLY A 277 -3.02 -4.34 9.14
C GLY A 277 -4.20 -5.09 8.50
N ASP A 278 -5.40 -4.48 8.48
CA ASP A 278 -6.58 -5.12 7.88
C ASP A 278 -7.45 -4.14 7.04
N ASP A 279 -7.48 -2.85 7.37
CA ASP A 279 -8.32 -1.85 6.69
C ASP A 279 -7.78 -1.44 5.32
N LYS A 280 -8.55 -1.70 4.27
CA LYS A 280 -8.24 -1.23 2.92
C LYS A 280 -9.46 -0.68 2.23
N LEU A 281 -9.28 0.43 1.52
CA LEU A 281 -10.26 1.00 0.62
C LEU A 281 -9.72 0.96 -0.81
N SER A 282 -10.46 0.33 -1.72
CA SER A 282 -10.11 0.28 -3.13
C SER A 282 -11.13 0.95 -4.03
N ILE A 283 -10.66 1.73 -5.01
CA ILE A 283 -11.50 2.34 -6.04
C ILE A 283 -11.40 1.55 -7.34
N LYS A 284 -12.57 1.27 -7.93
CA LYS A 284 -12.70 0.66 -9.26
C LYS A 284 -13.74 1.39 -10.08
N SER A 285 -13.51 1.55 -11.38
CA SER A 285 -14.55 2.09 -12.29
C SER A 285 -15.83 1.23 -12.22
N SER A 286 -16.99 1.88 -12.28
CA SER A 286 -18.29 1.20 -12.36
C SER A 286 -18.57 0.78 -13.81
N SER A 287 -19.43 -0.23 -13.97
CA SER A 287 -20.04 -0.54 -15.27
C SER A 287 -21.04 0.52 -15.73
N ASN A 288 -21.52 1.36 -14.80
CA ASN A 288 -22.43 2.48 -15.06
C ASN A 288 -21.68 3.78 -15.42
N ASN A 289 -20.34 3.75 -15.44
CA ASN A 289 -19.53 4.90 -15.83
C ASN A 289 -19.93 5.39 -17.25
N PRO A 290 -20.32 6.67 -17.41
CA PRO A 290 -20.87 7.16 -18.67
C PRO A 290 -19.89 7.03 -19.83
N VAL A 291 -20.44 6.75 -21.02
CA VAL A 291 -19.65 6.71 -22.26
C VAL A 291 -19.32 8.13 -22.75
N ALA A 292 -18.25 8.28 -23.53
CA ALA A 292 -17.92 9.57 -24.14
C ALA A 292 -19.10 10.07 -25.00
N SER A 293 -19.55 11.28 -24.74
CA SER A 293 -20.71 11.89 -25.39
C SER A 293 -20.53 13.40 -25.57
N THR A 294 -21.48 14.03 -26.24
CA THR A 294 -21.63 15.49 -26.24
C THR A 294 -22.68 15.85 -25.20
N LEU A 295 -22.33 16.68 -24.23
CA LEU A 295 -23.23 17.17 -23.19
C LEU A 295 -23.76 18.53 -23.64
N LYS A 296 -25.09 18.66 -23.65
CA LYS A 296 -25.75 19.93 -23.93
C LYS A 296 -25.38 20.90 -22.81
N VAL A 297 -24.95 22.11 -23.18
CA VAL A 297 -24.79 23.20 -22.23
C VAL A 297 -25.65 24.36 -22.67
N GLU A 298 -26.14 25.12 -21.71
CA GLU A 298 -27.02 26.24 -21.98
C GLU A 298 -26.19 27.44 -22.46
N LYS A 299 -26.72 28.16 -23.45
CA LYS A 299 -26.04 29.35 -23.98
C LYS A 299 -26.11 30.50 -22.98
N ASN A 300 -27.25 30.66 -22.33
CA ASN A 300 -27.54 31.68 -21.32
C ASN A 300 -28.30 31.03 -20.15
N GLY A 301 -27.66 30.94 -18.97
CA GLY A 301 -28.15 30.17 -17.81
C GLY A 301 -27.39 28.86 -17.57
N ASP A 302 -27.62 28.26 -16.39
CA ASP A 302 -26.97 27.02 -15.98
C ASP A 302 -27.56 25.81 -16.71
N SER A 303 -26.73 24.80 -17.00
CA SER A 303 -27.17 23.59 -17.70
C SER A 303 -28.01 22.66 -16.82
N ASP A 304 -28.61 21.66 -17.46
CA ASP A 304 -29.11 20.49 -16.73
C ASP A 304 -27.94 19.71 -16.10
N ASP A 305 -28.28 18.77 -15.22
CA ASP A 305 -27.35 17.90 -14.51
C ASP A 305 -26.80 16.78 -15.42
N HIS A 306 -25.48 16.60 -15.40
CA HIS A 306 -24.80 15.60 -16.22
C HIS A 306 -23.89 14.70 -15.40
N MET A 307 -24.20 13.40 -15.36
CA MET A 307 -23.27 12.41 -14.82
C MET A 307 -22.04 12.28 -15.73
N VAL A 308 -20.84 12.41 -15.15
CA VAL A 308 -19.55 12.39 -15.88
C VAL A 308 -18.58 11.32 -15.41
N LEU A 309 -18.85 10.71 -14.24
CA LEU A 309 -18.07 9.61 -13.70
C LEU A 309 -18.95 8.77 -12.77
N SER A 310 -18.86 7.45 -12.88
CA SER A 310 -19.37 6.53 -11.87
C SER A 310 -18.30 5.49 -11.53
N PHE A 311 -18.14 5.22 -10.24
CA PHE A 311 -17.15 4.31 -9.69
C PHE A 311 -17.67 3.57 -8.46
N ARG A 312 -16.88 2.61 -7.99
CA ARG A 312 -17.16 1.80 -6.82
C ARG A 312 -16.02 1.96 -5.82
N MET A 313 -16.38 2.11 -4.56
CA MET A 313 -15.50 2.01 -3.41
C MET A 313 -15.74 0.67 -2.74
N GLU A 314 -14.68 -0.10 -2.52
CA GLU A 314 -14.75 -1.45 -1.93
C GLU A 314 -13.86 -1.49 -0.69
N ALA A 315 -14.47 -1.74 0.47
CA ALA A 315 -13.76 -1.98 1.73
C ALA A 315 -13.32 -3.45 1.81
N ASP A 316 -12.18 -3.72 2.45
CA ASP A 316 -11.70 -5.10 2.68
C ASP A 316 -12.69 -5.88 3.58
N GLU A 317 -12.86 -7.17 3.31
CA GLU A 317 -13.77 -8.04 4.09
C GLU A 317 -13.18 -8.38 5.45
N ASP A 318 -11.84 -8.41 5.55
CA ASP A 318 -11.14 -8.74 6.79
C ASP A 318 -10.89 -7.48 7.66
N GLY A 319 -11.21 -6.29 7.16
CA GLY A 319 -11.08 -5.01 7.86
C GLY A 319 -12.28 -4.61 8.72
N SER A 320 -12.26 -3.36 9.16
CA SER A 320 -13.30 -2.62 9.85
C SER A 320 -14.08 -1.71 8.90
N ASP A 321 -15.13 -1.08 9.42
CA ASP A 321 -15.94 -0.14 8.65
C ASP A 321 -15.13 1.12 8.34
N ILE A 322 -15.18 1.58 7.08
CA ILE A 322 -14.41 2.73 6.61
C ILE A 322 -15.28 3.98 6.66
N THR A 323 -14.88 4.95 7.46
CA THR A 323 -15.47 6.29 7.50
C THR A 323 -14.74 7.20 6.50
N LEU A 324 -15.48 7.86 5.63
CA LEU A 324 -14.94 8.86 4.71
C LEU A 324 -15.02 10.25 5.34
N TYR A 325 -14.01 11.09 5.09
CA TYR A 325 -14.00 12.50 5.48
C TYR A 325 -13.93 13.42 4.28
N GLU A 326 -12.97 13.19 3.38
CA GLU A 326 -12.81 14.00 2.17
C GLU A 326 -12.68 13.13 0.93
N LEU A 327 -13.39 13.50 -0.14
CA LEU A 327 -13.35 12.82 -1.44
C LEU A 327 -13.01 13.81 -2.57
N PRO A 328 -11.73 13.94 -2.94
CA PRO A 328 -11.32 14.83 -4.03
C PRO A 328 -11.60 14.24 -5.42
N ILE A 329 -12.34 14.98 -6.24
CA ILE A 329 -12.61 14.71 -7.65
C ILE A 329 -11.83 15.68 -8.53
N VAL A 330 -10.98 15.13 -9.39
CA VAL A 330 -10.15 15.90 -10.31
C VAL A 330 -10.80 15.96 -11.69
N PHE A 331 -11.14 17.16 -12.12
CA PHE A 331 -11.61 17.45 -13.47
C PHE A 331 -10.44 17.87 -14.35
N THR A 332 -10.39 17.32 -15.56
CA THR A 332 -9.42 17.69 -16.59
C THR A 332 -10.13 18.31 -17.77
N VAL A 333 -9.69 19.50 -18.16
CA VAL A 333 -10.09 20.18 -19.38
C VAL A 333 -8.98 20.02 -20.40
N SER A 334 -9.28 19.39 -21.55
CA SER A 334 -8.25 18.95 -22.50
C SER A 334 -8.28 19.65 -23.86
N ALA A 335 -9.37 20.37 -24.16
CA ALA A 335 -9.48 21.22 -25.34
C ALA A 335 -10.72 22.11 -25.20
N GLY A 336 -10.56 23.33 -24.69
CA GLY A 336 -11.48 24.45 -24.87
C GLY A 336 -10.70 25.63 -25.45
N GLY A 337 -11.30 26.46 -26.28
CA GLY A 337 -10.69 27.73 -26.73
C GLY A 337 -10.24 28.62 -25.57
N ASN A 338 -9.56 29.72 -25.88
CA ASN A 338 -8.82 30.56 -24.92
C ASN A 338 -9.68 31.35 -23.90
N ASP A 339 -10.92 30.93 -23.63
CA ASP A 339 -11.90 31.75 -22.94
C ASP A 339 -12.08 31.40 -21.45
N ALA A 340 -11.78 30.14 -21.05
CA ALA A 340 -11.83 29.74 -19.64
C ALA A 340 -10.45 29.90 -18.97
N ASP A 341 -10.38 30.71 -17.91
CA ASP A 341 -9.20 30.91 -17.08
C ASP A 341 -9.28 30.08 -15.78
N SER A 342 -10.45 29.54 -15.43
CA SER A 342 -10.67 28.64 -14.30
C SER A 342 -11.62 27.49 -14.62
N ILE A 343 -11.51 26.38 -13.86
CA ILE A 343 -12.51 25.30 -13.89
C ILE A 343 -13.89 25.80 -13.43
N GLU A 344 -13.92 26.80 -12.55
CA GLU A 344 -15.14 27.47 -12.07
C GLU A 344 -15.80 28.34 -13.13
N ASP A 345 -15.11 28.64 -14.25
CA ASP A 345 -15.78 29.26 -15.41
C ASP A 345 -16.63 28.21 -16.13
N ILE A 346 -16.28 26.92 -16.04
CA ILE A 346 -16.93 25.85 -16.78
C ILE A 346 -17.99 25.15 -15.93
N ILE A 347 -17.65 24.80 -14.70
CA ILE A 347 -18.51 24.07 -13.77
C ILE A 347 -19.14 25.07 -12.80
N ASP A 348 -20.46 24.98 -12.63
CA ASP A 348 -21.20 25.71 -11.62
C ASP A 348 -21.27 24.92 -10.31
N GLU A 349 -21.71 23.67 -10.40
CA GLU A 349 -21.93 22.79 -9.23
C GLU A 349 -21.46 21.37 -9.53
N VAL A 350 -20.91 20.70 -8.51
CA VAL A 350 -20.58 19.27 -8.54
C VAL A 350 -21.32 18.59 -7.40
N ILE A 351 -22.13 17.61 -7.75
CA ILE A 351 -22.89 16.78 -6.82
C ILE A 351 -22.31 15.37 -6.87
N VAL A 352 -21.98 14.82 -5.71
CA VAL A 352 -21.49 13.46 -5.57
C VAL A 352 -22.49 12.66 -4.74
N THR A 353 -23.07 11.64 -5.35
CA THR A 353 -24.01 10.74 -4.70
C THR A 353 -23.26 9.52 -4.18
N ILE A 354 -23.28 9.28 -2.87
CA ILE A 354 -22.65 8.13 -2.20
C ILE A 354 -23.74 7.32 -1.51
N ASP A 355 -23.94 6.07 -1.92
CA ASP A 355 -25.02 5.19 -1.42
C ASP A 355 -26.43 5.82 -1.46
N GLY A 356 -26.65 6.73 -2.41
CA GLY A 356 -27.95 7.40 -2.62
C GLY A 356 -28.14 8.70 -1.83
N ASP A 357 -27.17 9.11 -1.02
CA ASP A 357 -27.14 10.44 -0.39
C ASP A 357 -26.27 11.40 -1.22
N ASP A 358 -26.79 12.61 -1.44
CA ASP A 358 -26.15 13.64 -2.28
C ASP A 358 -25.31 14.60 -1.44
N PHE A 359 -24.07 14.82 -1.87
CA PHE A 359 -23.14 15.76 -1.25
C PHE A 359 -22.66 16.78 -2.30
N GLU A 360 -22.70 18.06 -1.94
CA GLU A 360 -22.14 19.13 -2.77
C GLU A 360 -20.63 19.21 -2.57
N ALA A 361 -19.86 19.27 -3.66
CA ALA A 361 -18.40 19.33 -3.58
C ALA A 361 -17.91 20.78 -3.64
N ASP A 362 -17.04 21.14 -2.71
CA ASP A 362 -16.43 22.45 -2.66
C ASP A 362 -15.22 22.55 -3.61
N TYR A 363 -15.15 23.64 -4.35
CA TYR A 363 -13.99 23.94 -5.18
C TYR A 363 -12.75 24.19 -4.31
N THR A 364 -11.67 23.44 -4.56
CA THR A 364 -10.46 23.46 -3.70
C THR A 364 -9.23 24.01 -4.42
N SER A 365 -9.04 23.69 -5.70
CA SER A 365 -7.86 24.14 -6.45
C SER A 365 -8.03 24.12 -7.96
N ASN A 366 -7.26 24.95 -8.67
CA ASN A 366 -7.27 25.03 -10.13
C ASN A 366 -5.87 25.25 -10.72
N THR A 367 -5.63 24.59 -11.84
CA THR A 367 -4.48 24.78 -12.72
C THR A 367 -4.90 24.95 -14.19
N VAL A 368 -6.21 25.09 -14.47
CA VAL A 368 -6.74 25.45 -15.80
C VAL A 368 -6.24 26.83 -16.18
N LEU A 369 -5.71 26.95 -17.40
CA LEU A 369 -5.29 28.20 -18.00
C LEU A 369 -5.50 28.14 -19.51
N ASN A 370 -6.23 29.10 -20.09
CA ASN A 370 -6.64 29.11 -21.51
C ASN A 370 -7.37 27.82 -21.94
N GLY A 371 -8.33 27.34 -21.15
CA GLY A 371 -9.16 26.19 -21.50
C GLY A 371 -8.44 24.84 -21.49
N VAL A 372 -7.28 24.73 -20.83
CA VAL A 372 -6.55 23.47 -20.63
C VAL A 372 -5.97 23.42 -19.22
N GLY A 373 -6.15 22.30 -18.52
CA GLY A 373 -5.55 22.04 -17.21
C GLY A 373 -6.46 21.19 -16.34
N THR A 374 -6.24 21.23 -15.02
CA THR A 374 -7.05 20.48 -14.05
C THR A 374 -7.63 21.36 -12.96
N GLY A 375 -8.82 21.02 -12.49
CA GLY A 375 -9.43 21.59 -11.29
C GLY A 375 -9.87 20.48 -10.35
N THR A 376 -9.85 20.75 -9.05
CA THR A 376 -10.25 19.78 -8.01
C THR A 376 -11.42 20.33 -7.23
N TYR A 377 -12.47 19.52 -7.14
CA TYR A 377 -13.60 19.70 -6.23
C TYR A 377 -13.52 18.62 -5.17
N THR A 378 -13.64 18.97 -3.91
CA THR A 378 -13.54 18.03 -2.78
C THR A 378 -14.87 18.00 -2.07
N VAL A 379 -15.42 16.80 -1.94
CA VAL A 379 -16.58 16.58 -1.08
C VAL A 379 -16.07 16.48 0.34
N ASP A 380 -16.54 17.34 1.22
CA ASP A 380 -16.45 17.15 2.67
C ASP A 380 -17.71 16.41 3.12
N VAL A 381 -17.55 15.15 3.49
CA VAL A 381 -18.66 14.31 3.94
C VAL A 381 -18.82 14.34 5.46
N ASP A 382 -17.94 15.04 6.20
CA ASP A 382 -18.06 15.24 7.66
C ASP A 382 -18.31 13.93 8.47
N ALA A 383 -17.80 12.78 8.00
CA ALA A 383 -18.05 11.43 8.53
C ALA A 383 -19.49 10.89 8.41
N ASP A 384 -20.34 11.51 7.58
CA ASP A 384 -21.70 11.02 7.31
C ASP A 384 -21.73 9.82 6.33
N ALA A 385 -20.61 9.51 5.67
CA ALA A 385 -20.48 8.37 4.77
C ALA A 385 -19.59 7.26 5.38
N VAL A 386 -20.21 6.12 5.70
CA VAL A 386 -19.54 4.92 6.23
C VAL A 386 -19.74 3.76 5.26
N ILE A 387 -18.67 3.03 4.97
CA ILE A 387 -18.65 1.83 4.13
C ILE A 387 -18.37 0.63 5.05
N ASP A 388 -19.36 -0.23 5.25
CA ASP A 388 -19.20 -1.42 6.08
C ASP A 388 -18.08 -2.34 5.54
N ALA A 389 -17.38 -3.04 6.43
CA ALA A 389 -16.33 -3.99 6.03
C ALA A 389 -16.86 -5.03 5.02
N GLY A 390 -16.12 -5.22 3.92
CA GLY A 390 -16.48 -6.11 2.82
C GLY A 390 -17.56 -5.60 1.86
N ASP A 391 -18.15 -4.43 2.12
CA ASP A 391 -19.16 -3.85 1.24
C ASP A 391 -18.56 -3.09 0.05
N THR A 392 -19.42 -2.88 -0.93
CA THR A 392 -19.11 -2.11 -2.14
C THR A 392 -20.18 -1.06 -2.35
N VAL A 393 -19.76 0.21 -2.31
CA VAL A 393 -20.64 1.36 -2.51
C VAL A 393 -20.44 1.91 -3.92
N GLU A 394 -21.55 2.21 -4.62
CA GLU A 394 -21.53 2.91 -5.90
C GLU A 394 -21.56 4.42 -5.65
N VAL A 395 -20.71 5.14 -6.39
CA VAL A 395 -20.58 6.60 -6.33
C VAL A 395 -20.80 7.17 -7.71
N GLU A 396 -21.64 8.19 -7.79
CA GLU A 396 -21.97 8.92 -9.02
C GLU A 396 -21.56 10.38 -8.89
N VAL A 397 -20.84 10.90 -9.89
CA VAL A 397 -20.40 12.29 -9.96
C VAL A 397 -21.18 12.99 -11.06
N THR A 398 -22.00 13.95 -10.64
CA THR A 398 -22.89 14.74 -11.49
C THR A 398 -22.45 16.20 -11.47
N VAL A 399 -22.54 16.86 -12.62
CA VAL A 399 -22.03 18.23 -12.82
C VAL A 399 -23.10 19.07 -13.46
N ILE A 400 -23.25 20.29 -12.95
CA ILE A 400 -23.99 21.38 -13.60
C ILE A 400 -22.96 22.33 -14.18
N PHE A 401 -23.06 22.63 -15.47
CA PHE A 401 -22.16 23.55 -16.15
C PHE A 401 -22.73 24.95 -16.14
N LYS A 402 -21.85 25.94 -16.06
CA LYS A 402 -22.23 27.34 -16.29
C LYS A 402 -22.65 27.56 -17.73
N GLU A 403 -23.34 28.67 -17.93
CA GLU A 403 -23.65 29.19 -19.27
C GLU A 403 -22.39 29.25 -20.14
N GLN A 404 -22.48 28.81 -21.39
CA GLN A 404 -21.31 28.78 -22.27
C GLN A 404 -20.87 30.19 -22.69
N GLU A 405 -21.82 31.10 -22.97
CA GLU A 405 -21.51 32.41 -23.53
C GLU A 405 -20.68 33.26 -22.56
N GLY A 406 -19.40 33.44 -22.89
CA GLY A 406 -18.47 34.28 -22.12
C GLY A 406 -17.64 33.53 -21.07
N ASN A 407 -17.89 32.24 -20.87
CA ASN A 407 -17.16 31.43 -19.89
C ASN A 407 -16.21 30.40 -20.53
N TYR A 408 -16.63 29.70 -21.59
CA TYR A 408 -15.80 28.71 -22.26
C TYR A 408 -16.23 28.50 -23.72
N ALA A 409 -15.34 27.91 -24.53
CA ALA A 409 -15.59 27.76 -25.94
C ALA A 409 -16.50 26.56 -26.26
N ASN A 410 -17.24 26.66 -27.37
CA ASN A 410 -17.98 25.52 -27.89
C ASN A 410 -17.06 24.35 -28.27
N GLY A 411 -17.48 23.13 -27.94
CA GLY A 411 -16.69 21.92 -28.12
C GLY A 411 -15.64 21.67 -27.02
N THR A 412 -15.75 22.37 -25.88
CA THR A 412 -14.83 22.20 -24.74
C THR A 412 -14.85 20.75 -24.25
N LYS A 413 -13.68 20.15 -23.98
CA LYS A 413 -13.60 18.75 -23.54
C LYS A 413 -13.28 18.61 -22.07
N ILE A 414 -14.11 17.83 -21.36
CA ILE A 414 -13.97 17.59 -19.92
C ILE A 414 -13.99 16.09 -19.58
N SER A 415 -13.25 15.69 -18.55
CA SER A 415 -13.34 14.36 -17.93
C SER A 415 -13.06 14.46 -16.43
N ALA A 416 -13.65 13.57 -15.62
CA ALA A 416 -13.39 13.48 -14.18
C ALA A 416 -12.55 12.25 -13.82
N GLN A 417 -11.80 12.33 -12.74
CA GLN A 417 -11.03 11.23 -12.16
C GLN A 417 -11.05 11.31 -10.63
N VAL A 418 -11.02 10.15 -9.99
CA VAL A 418 -10.79 9.99 -8.55
C VAL A 418 -9.67 8.99 -8.33
N ALA A 419 -8.87 9.20 -7.29
CA ALA A 419 -7.79 8.31 -6.89
C ALA A 419 -7.86 8.06 -5.38
N ALA A 420 -7.82 6.79 -4.98
CA ALA A 420 -7.93 6.42 -3.56
C ALA A 420 -6.82 7.06 -2.73
N ALA A 421 -5.61 7.21 -3.30
CA ALA A 421 -4.47 7.83 -2.62
C ALA A 421 -4.67 9.31 -2.22
N ASN A 422 -5.74 9.96 -2.68
CA ASN A 422 -6.07 11.34 -2.32
C ASN A 422 -7.30 11.43 -1.38
N ILE A 423 -7.95 10.31 -1.05
CA ILE A 423 -9.11 10.29 -0.16
C ILE A 423 -8.61 10.41 1.29
N ASP A 424 -9.34 11.17 2.10
CA ASP A 424 -9.20 11.14 3.55
C ASP A 424 -10.26 10.19 4.13
N ALA A 425 -9.80 9.09 4.73
CA ALA A 425 -10.65 8.01 5.24
C ALA A 425 -9.98 7.32 6.43
N GLU A 426 -10.80 6.80 7.35
CA GLU A 426 -10.34 6.11 8.56
C GLU A 426 -11.14 4.81 8.76
N GLY A 427 -10.46 3.76 9.23
CA GLY A 427 -11.07 2.53 9.75
C GLY A 427 -10.90 2.50 11.26
N GLU A 428 -10.24 1.48 11.81
CA GLU A 428 -9.73 1.56 13.19
C GLU A 428 -8.69 2.66 13.34
N ASP A 429 -7.90 2.88 12.29
CA ASP A 429 -6.89 3.94 12.17
C ASP A 429 -7.01 4.68 10.83
N VAL A 430 -6.29 5.79 10.68
CA VAL A 430 -6.24 6.56 9.42
C VAL A 430 -5.68 5.71 8.30
N LEU A 431 -6.41 5.63 7.17
CA LEU A 431 -5.93 4.91 6.00
C LEU A 431 -4.87 5.75 5.28
N SER A 432 -3.73 5.14 5.02
CA SER A 432 -2.67 5.76 4.21
C SER A 432 -1.90 4.71 3.42
N GLY A 433 -1.02 5.16 2.52
CA GLY A 433 -0.09 4.28 1.81
C GLY A 433 -0.75 3.08 1.12
N ALA A 434 -0.46 1.87 1.60
CA ALA A 434 -0.96 0.62 1.03
C ALA A 434 -2.44 0.32 1.37
N GLY A 435 -3.02 1.00 2.36
CA GLY A 435 -4.45 0.90 2.72
C GLY A 435 -5.38 1.55 1.67
N LEU A 436 -4.87 2.48 0.86
CA LEU A 436 -5.63 3.15 -0.20
C LEU A 436 -5.14 2.72 -1.58
N SER A 437 -6.02 2.18 -2.42
CA SER A 437 -5.61 1.71 -3.74
C SER A 437 -6.62 1.94 -4.87
N GLY A 438 -6.11 2.06 -6.09
CA GLY A 438 -6.94 2.17 -7.29
C GLY A 438 -7.30 3.60 -7.69
N THR A 439 -7.79 3.69 -8.92
CA THR A 439 -8.21 4.96 -9.56
C THR A 439 -9.40 4.65 -10.45
N ALA A 440 -10.31 5.60 -10.59
CA ALA A 440 -11.40 5.54 -11.57
C ALA A 440 -11.41 6.82 -12.40
N SER A 441 -11.70 6.70 -13.69
CA SER A 441 -11.73 7.84 -14.61
C SER A 441 -12.94 7.77 -15.51
N GLY A 442 -13.63 8.90 -15.63
CA GLY A 442 -14.71 9.12 -16.57
C GLY A 442 -14.18 9.18 -17.99
N LYS A 443 -15.10 9.14 -18.96
CA LYS A 443 -14.74 9.38 -20.35
C LYS A 443 -14.62 10.88 -20.61
N THR A 444 -14.00 11.22 -21.72
CA THR A 444 -13.92 12.61 -22.16
C THR A 444 -15.22 12.98 -22.87
N HIS A 445 -15.97 13.90 -22.29
CA HIS A 445 -17.17 14.47 -22.84
C HIS A 445 -16.85 15.78 -23.56
N THR A 446 -17.69 16.15 -24.52
CA THR A 446 -17.60 17.41 -25.26
C THR A 446 -18.79 18.29 -24.86
N LEU A 447 -18.57 19.52 -24.44
CA LEU A 447 -19.62 20.49 -24.09
C LEU A 447 -20.04 21.24 -25.35
N ASP A 448 -21.34 21.22 -25.67
CA ASP A 448 -21.86 21.87 -26.87
C ASP A 448 -23.21 22.59 -26.65
N ILE A 449 -23.34 23.82 -27.16
CA ILE A 449 -24.61 24.57 -27.17
C ILE A 449 -25.58 24.09 -28.25
N ALA A 450 -25.08 23.44 -29.30
CA ALA A 450 -25.90 22.87 -30.36
C ALA A 450 -26.52 21.52 -29.94
N GLY A 451 -26.38 21.08 -28.70
CA GLY A 451 -27.03 19.85 -28.24
C GLY A 451 -28.55 19.99 -28.27
N ALA A 452 -29.22 19.41 -29.25
CA ALA A 452 -30.66 19.20 -29.16
C ALA A 452 -30.97 18.13 -28.10
N VAL A 453 -32.10 18.26 -27.40
CA VAL A 453 -32.60 17.18 -26.54
C VAL A 453 -33.16 16.09 -27.44
N ILE A 454 -32.66 14.86 -27.29
CA ILE A 454 -33.07 13.69 -28.06
C ILE A 454 -33.63 12.63 -27.13
N ASP A 455 -34.93 12.40 -27.19
CA ASP A 455 -35.61 11.51 -26.26
C ASP A 455 -36.65 10.63 -26.96
N ASN A 456 -37.57 10.06 -26.17
CA ASN A 456 -38.67 9.22 -26.64
C ASN A 456 -38.24 8.05 -27.54
N PHE A 457 -37.13 7.41 -27.18
CA PHE A 457 -36.57 6.28 -27.93
C PHE A 457 -37.53 5.09 -27.99
N GLY A 458 -37.80 4.62 -29.20
CA GLY A 458 -38.79 3.58 -29.47
C GLY A 458 -38.37 2.61 -30.56
N TRP A 459 -38.95 1.40 -30.49
CA TRP A 459 -38.85 0.41 -31.54
C TRP A 459 -40.22 -0.06 -31.98
N SER A 460 -40.37 -0.30 -33.28
CA SER A 460 -41.49 -1.07 -33.81
C SER A 460 -41.03 -2.03 -34.90
N VAL A 461 -41.73 -3.15 -35.02
CA VAL A 461 -41.54 -4.12 -36.10
C VAL A 461 -42.85 -4.29 -36.82
N ASN A 462 -42.85 -4.14 -38.14
CA ASN A 462 -44.07 -4.28 -38.90
C ASN A 462 -44.56 -5.75 -38.92
N ALA A 463 -45.85 -5.98 -39.20
CA ALA A 463 -46.45 -7.31 -39.09
C ALA A 463 -45.78 -8.41 -39.95
N SER A 464 -45.14 -8.03 -41.06
CA SER A 464 -44.42 -8.97 -41.93
C SER A 464 -42.96 -9.21 -41.51
N GLY A 465 -42.47 -8.53 -40.46
CA GLY A 465 -41.06 -8.52 -40.05
C GLY A 465 -40.11 -8.01 -41.15
N ALA A 466 -40.64 -7.22 -42.08
CA ALA A 466 -39.89 -6.63 -43.19
C ALA A 466 -39.18 -5.33 -42.81
N PHE A 467 -39.67 -4.64 -41.79
CA PHE A 467 -39.13 -3.38 -41.32
C PHE A 467 -38.98 -3.40 -39.82
N ILE A 468 -37.81 -2.95 -39.36
CA ILE A 468 -37.55 -2.55 -37.98
C ILE A 468 -37.38 -1.04 -38.01
N ASP A 469 -38.23 -0.34 -37.28
CA ASP A 469 -38.21 1.12 -37.20
C ASP A 469 -37.73 1.52 -35.79
N PHE A 470 -36.64 2.28 -35.73
CA PHE A 470 -36.19 2.99 -34.54
C PHE A 470 -36.72 4.43 -34.60
N THR A 471 -37.28 4.93 -33.51
CA THR A 471 -37.87 6.28 -33.43
C THR A 471 -37.30 7.04 -32.25
N PHE A 472 -37.21 8.36 -32.40
CA PHE A 472 -36.78 9.30 -31.37
C PHE A 472 -37.32 10.70 -31.71
N ASP A 473 -37.43 11.56 -30.71
CA ASP A 473 -37.77 12.97 -30.87
C ASP A 473 -36.52 13.83 -30.71
N VAL A 474 -36.52 15.01 -31.32
CA VAL A 474 -35.45 16.00 -31.24
C VAL A 474 -36.07 17.36 -30.98
N GLU A 475 -35.59 18.05 -29.96
CA GLU A 475 -35.96 19.43 -29.61
C GLU A 475 -34.70 20.31 -29.63
N SER A 476 -34.70 21.31 -30.50
CA SER A 476 -33.63 22.29 -30.64
C SER A 476 -34.11 23.60 -30.04
N ASP A 477 -33.42 24.10 -29.01
CA ASP A 477 -33.85 25.31 -28.29
C ASP A 477 -33.20 26.57 -28.87
N ASP A 478 -31.87 26.63 -28.83
CA ASP A 478 -31.12 27.87 -29.05
C ASP A 478 -30.41 27.96 -30.41
N GLU A 479 -30.01 26.83 -30.99
CA GLU A 479 -29.28 26.77 -32.26
C GLU A 479 -29.72 25.58 -33.13
N ASP A 480 -29.65 25.76 -34.45
CA ASP A 480 -29.98 24.73 -35.42
C ASP A 480 -29.17 23.45 -35.17
N PHE A 481 -29.85 22.31 -35.11
CA PHE A 481 -29.23 21.01 -34.86
C PHE A 481 -29.32 20.09 -36.07
N THR A 482 -28.16 19.64 -36.55
CA THR A 482 -28.06 18.72 -37.69
C THR A 482 -27.96 17.27 -37.24
N ILE A 483 -28.87 16.43 -37.74
CA ILE A 483 -28.90 14.98 -37.53
C ILE A 483 -28.39 14.29 -38.79
N ASN A 484 -27.44 13.38 -38.62
CA ASN A 484 -26.88 12.59 -39.70
C ASN A 484 -27.00 11.09 -39.41
N ILE A 485 -27.63 10.35 -40.33
CA ILE A 485 -27.83 8.90 -40.20
C ILE A 485 -26.50 8.15 -40.03
N ALA A 486 -25.41 8.65 -40.62
CA ALA A 486 -24.10 8.02 -40.52
C ALA A 486 -23.62 7.95 -39.06
N ASP A 487 -23.93 8.97 -38.25
CA ASP A 487 -23.51 9.06 -36.86
C ASP A 487 -24.37 8.14 -35.97
N ILE A 488 -25.63 7.91 -36.35
CA ILE A 488 -26.53 6.97 -35.68
C ILE A 488 -26.09 5.52 -35.91
N ILE A 489 -25.76 5.17 -37.16
CA ILE A 489 -25.49 3.78 -37.55
C ILE A 489 -24.02 3.37 -37.38
N ALA A 490 -23.12 4.32 -37.12
CA ALA A 490 -21.69 4.04 -36.91
C ALA A 490 -21.43 3.00 -35.82
N ASN A 491 -22.35 2.89 -34.85
CA ASN A 491 -22.27 1.98 -33.70
C ASN A 491 -23.38 0.94 -33.66
N ASP A 492 -24.18 0.81 -34.72
CA ASP A 492 -25.24 -0.20 -34.72
C ASP A 492 -24.67 -1.62 -34.78
N THR A 493 -25.39 -2.57 -34.21
CA THR A 493 -25.04 -3.99 -34.31
C THR A 493 -26.26 -4.77 -34.76
N ILE A 494 -26.10 -5.51 -35.85
CA ILE A 494 -27.17 -6.34 -36.42
C ILE A 494 -26.88 -7.80 -36.11
N THR A 495 -27.86 -8.48 -35.52
CA THR A 495 -27.78 -9.92 -35.23
C THR A 495 -28.95 -10.66 -35.88
N GLY A 496 -28.71 -11.89 -36.33
CA GLY A 496 -29.75 -12.74 -36.91
C GLY A 496 -29.32 -13.49 -38.15
N THR A 497 -30.32 -13.99 -38.89
CA THR A 497 -30.18 -14.81 -40.10
C THR A 497 -30.73 -14.15 -41.35
N ALA A 498 -31.36 -12.99 -41.21
CA ALA A 498 -31.88 -12.17 -42.30
C ALA A 498 -30.84 -11.14 -42.76
N ASP A 499 -30.88 -10.78 -44.04
CA ASP A 499 -30.06 -9.71 -44.60
C ASP A 499 -30.72 -8.36 -44.30
N VAL A 500 -29.97 -7.39 -43.78
CA VAL A 500 -30.48 -6.04 -43.49
C VAL A 500 -29.81 -5.02 -44.41
N ALA A 501 -30.62 -4.24 -45.12
CA ALA A 501 -30.12 -3.19 -46.01
C ALA A 501 -29.71 -1.93 -45.22
N ALA A 502 -28.97 -1.03 -45.87
CA ALA A 502 -28.67 0.29 -45.31
C ALA A 502 -29.97 0.99 -44.90
N PRO A 503 -30.06 1.51 -43.66
CA PRO A 503 -31.28 2.15 -43.19
C PRO A 503 -31.48 3.52 -43.82
N VAL A 504 -32.69 4.05 -43.66
CA VAL A 504 -33.07 5.39 -44.14
C VAL A 504 -33.62 6.20 -42.97
N LEU A 505 -33.17 7.45 -42.86
CA LEU A 505 -33.64 8.42 -41.88
C LEU A 505 -34.78 9.24 -42.48
N SER A 506 -35.86 9.43 -41.73
CA SER A 506 -37.03 10.20 -42.17
C SER A 506 -37.68 10.96 -41.03
N VAL A 507 -38.21 12.13 -41.34
CA VAL A 507 -39.07 12.91 -40.42
C VAL A 507 -40.48 12.32 -40.43
N THR A 508 -41.04 12.13 -39.24
CA THR A 508 -42.37 11.55 -39.01
C THR A 508 -43.35 12.50 -38.34
N GLY A 509 -42.84 13.61 -37.79
CA GLY A 509 -43.61 14.70 -37.18
C GLY A 509 -42.72 15.91 -36.94
N GLY A 510 -43.33 17.09 -36.71
CA GLY A 510 -42.61 18.34 -36.43
C GLY A 510 -42.03 19.03 -37.67
N ASP A 511 -41.06 19.93 -37.46
CA ASP A 511 -40.40 20.72 -38.50
C ASP A 511 -38.89 20.47 -38.53
N ALA A 512 -38.38 20.11 -39.70
CA ALA A 512 -36.96 19.86 -39.95
C ALA A 512 -36.67 20.00 -41.45
N ASP A 513 -35.60 20.72 -41.77
CA ASP A 513 -35.13 20.92 -43.13
C ASP A 513 -34.34 19.70 -43.60
N GLU A 514 -34.71 19.14 -44.75
CA GLU A 514 -34.00 18.02 -45.37
C GLU A 514 -32.80 18.54 -46.17
N ASP A 515 -31.59 18.34 -45.64
CA ASP A 515 -30.33 18.75 -46.30
C ASP A 515 -29.85 17.74 -47.33
N THR A 516 -29.81 16.46 -46.93
CA THR A 516 -29.44 15.34 -47.81
C THR A 516 -30.47 14.25 -47.69
N VAL A 517 -31.11 13.94 -48.83
CA VAL A 517 -32.29 13.07 -48.86
C VAL A 517 -32.07 11.75 -48.13
N GLY A 518 -32.85 11.53 -47.09
CA GLY A 518 -32.82 10.30 -46.29
C GLY A 518 -31.57 10.07 -45.44
N ALA A 519 -30.70 11.09 -45.30
CA ALA A 519 -29.41 10.98 -44.63
C ALA A 519 -29.11 12.10 -43.64
N VAL A 520 -29.43 13.37 -43.99
CA VAL A 520 -29.11 14.53 -43.16
C VAL A 520 -30.32 15.46 -43.08
N TYR A 521 -30.69 15.85 -41.86
CA TYR A 521 -31.77 16.79 -41.57
C TYR A 521 -31.28 17.82 -40.55
N THR A 522 -31.83 19.03 -40.60
CA THR A 522 -31.56 20.09 -39.63
C THR A 522 -32.86 20.52 -38.96
N VAL A 523 -32.92 20.44 -37.63
CA VAL A 523 -34.01 21.00 -36.80
C VAL A 523 -33.59 22.43 -36.46
N LEU A 524 -34.40 23.43 -36.79
CA LEU A 524 -34.06 24.82 -36.54
C LEU A 524 -34.23 25.18 -35.06
N ALA A 525 -33.51 26.22 -34.62
CA ALA A 525 -33.65 26.75 -33.26
C ALA A 525 -35.10 27.09 -32.90
N GLY A 526 -35.59 26.53 -31.79
CA GLY A 526 -36.94 26.65 -31.26
C GLY A 526 -37.96 25.64 -31.82
N ASP A 527 -37.54 24.74 -32.71
CA ASP A 527 -38.39 23.71 -33.30
C ASP A 527 -38.13 22.31 -32.73
N SER A 528 -39.09 21.41 -32.96
CA SER A 528 -38.99 19.99 -32.62
C SER A 528 -39.40 19.13 -33.79
N ALA A 529 -38.80 17.94 -33.90
CA ALA A 529 -39.10 16.96 -34.93
C ALA A 529 -38.96 15.51 -34.43
N SER A 530 -39.88 14.66 -34.88
CA SER A 530 -39.86 13.22 -34.62
C SER A 530 -39.22 12.48 -35.77
N PHE A 531 -38.21 11.65 -35.50
CA PHE A 531 -37.46 10.92 -36.50
C PHE A 531 -37.74 9.42 -36.47
N GLN A 532 -37.51 8.79 -37.63
CA GLN A 532 -37.54 7.35 -37.82
C GLN A 532 -36.31 6.91 -38.63
N VAL A 533 -35.56 5.95 -38.09
CA VAL A 533 -34.54 5.18 -38.82
C VAL A 533 -35.13 3.82 -39.17
N ARG A 534 -35.36 3.58 -40.47
CA ARG A 534 -35.97 2.36 -40.97
C ARG A 534 -34.94 1.39 -41.52
N TYR A 535 -34.87 0.21 -40.92
CA TYR A 535 -34.08 -0.93 -41.39
C TYR A 535 -34.94 -1.88 -42.22
N ALA A 536 -34.57 -2.09 -43.49
CA ALA A 536 -35.23 -3.07 -44.35
C ALA A 536 -34.60 -4.45 -44.16
N VAL A 537 -35.37 -5.36 -43.57
CA VAL A 537 -35.00 -6.76 -43.37
C VAL A 537 -35.42 -7.57 -44.58
N THR A 538 -34.55 -8.40 -45.13
CA THR A 538 -34.79 -9.26 -46.29
C THR A 538 -34.32 -10.68 -46.02
N GLY A 539 -34.83 -11.65 -46.77
CA GLY A 539 -34.53 -13.07 -46.53
C GLY A 539 -35.72 -13.99 -46.77
N ALA A 540 -35.48 -15.29 -46.57
CA ALA A 540 -36.50 -16.32 -46.69
C ALA A 540 -37.54 -16.22 -45.57
N ASN A 541 -38.70 -16.85 -45.77
CA ASN A 541 -39.73 -16.92 -44.72
C ASN A 541 -39.16 -17.61 -43.47
N GLY A 542 -39.30 -16.98 -42.31
CA GLY A 542 -38.77 -17.45 -41.02
C GLY A 542 -37.35 -16.98 -40.67
N THR A 543 -36.64 -16.25 -41.55
CA THR A 543 -35.40 -15.58 -41.15
C THR A 543 -35.70 -14.43 -40.19
N PHE A 544 -34.73 -14.04 -39.36
CA PHE A 544 -34.94 -12.98 -38.37
C PHE A 544 -33.76 -12.03 -38.25
N ALA A 545 -34.03 -10.83 -37.75
CA ALA A 545 -33.01 -9.85 -37.38
C ALA A 545 -33.40 -9.10 -36.10
N GLN A 546 -32.38 -8.65 -35.37
CA GLN A 546 -32.44 -7.63 -34.33
C GLN A 546 -31.36 -6.59 -34.61
N VAL A 547 -31.68 -5.35 -34.31
CA VAL A 547 -30.77 -4.21 -34.42
C VAL A 547 -30.56 -3.66 -33.02
N LYS A 548 -29.31 -3.41 -32.66
CA LYS A 548 -28.94 -2.69 -31.44
C LYS A 548 -28.41 -1.32 -31.84
N ILE A 549 -28.99 -0.27 -31.26
CA ILE A 549 -28.52 1.12 -31.36
C ILE A 549 -28.27 1.60 -29.94
N THR A 550 -27.06 2.08 -29.68
CA THR A 550 -26.65 2.56 -28.34
C THR A 550 -26.76 4.07 -28.20
N SER A 551 -26.76 4.81 -29.31
CA SER A 551 -26.91 6.26 -29.31
C SER A 551 -27.54 6.76 -30.61
N ALA A 552 -28.16 7.94 -30.55
CA ALA A 552 -28.68 8.64 -31.71
C ALA A 552 -28.21 10.10 -31.64
N ALA A 553 -27.49 10.54 -32.68
CA ALA A 553 -26.99 11.92 -32.83
C ALA A 553 -26.36 12.51 -31.54
N GLY A 554 -25.52 11.72 -30.87
CA GLY A 554 -24.75 12.15 -29.70
C GLY A 554 -25.37 11.80 -28.34
N GLN A 555 -26.66 11.44 -28.29
CA GLN A 555 -27.35 11.08 -27.04
C GLN A 555 -27.50 9.56 -26.88
N GLU A 556 -27.31 9.06 -25.66
CA GLU A 556 -27.40 7.63 -25.36
C GLU A 556 -28.87 7.15 -25.35
N VAL A 557 -29.11 5.97 -25.92
CA VAL A 557 -30.39 5.27 -25.83
C VAL A 557 -30.40 4.46 -24.54
N GLU A 558 -31.43 4.64 -23.71
CA GLU A 558 -31.61 3.86 -22.48
C GLU A 558 -31.38 2.36 -22.71
N ASN A 559 -30.66 1.68 -21.81
CA ASN A 559 -30.34 0.25 -21.92
C ASN A 559 -31.56 -0.63 -22.24
N SER A 560 -32.73 -0.32 -21.67
CA SER A 560 -33.99 -1.04 -21.91
C SER A 560 -34.53 -0.91 -23.35
N LYS A 561 -34.07 0.11 -24.07
CA LYS A 561 -34.47 0.50 -25.43
C LYS A 561 -33.37 0.30 -26.46
N GLN A 562 -32.15 -0.07 -26.10
CA GLN A 562 -31.06 -0.20 -27.08
C GLN A 562 -31.29 -1.31 -28.11
N THR A 563 -31.99 -2.39 -27.75
CA THR A 563 -32.14 -3.57 -28.62
C THR A 563 -33.57 -3.70 -29.14
N SER A 564 -33.71 -3.84 -30.46
CA SER A 564 -35.01 -4.00 -31.10
C SER A 564 -35.68 -5.35 -30.78
N PRO A 565 -37.03 -5.41 -30.81
CA PRO A 565 -37.75 -6.67 -30.85
C PRO A 565 -37.31 -7.54 -32.04
N THR A 566 -37.34 -8.86 -31.89
CA THR A 566 -36.98 -9.78 -32.99
C THR A 566 -37.94 -9.65 -34.17
N ALA A 567 -37.45 -9.19 -35.32
CA ALA A 567 -38.21 -9.17 -36.55
C ALA A 567 -38.07 -10.49 -37.29
N VAL A 568 -39.18 -11.23 -37.45
CA VAL A 568 -39.21 -12.49 -38.18
C VAL A 568 -39.92 -12.27 -39.52
N ARG A 569 -39.22 -12.54 -40.62
CA ARG A 569 -39.73 -12.39 -41.99
C ARG A 569 -40.90 -13.34 -42.22
N ASN A 570 -42.08 -12.77 -42.41
CA ASN A 570 -43.31 -13.47 -42.75
C ASN A 570 -43.76 -13.05 -44.16
N VAL A 571 -43.22 -13.74 -45.17
CA VAL A 571 -43.64 -13.52 -46.56
C VAL A 571 -44.91 -14.33 -46.79
N GLN A 572 -46.08 -13.68 -46.68
CA GLN A 572 -47.33 -14.32 -47.11
C GLN A 572 -47.24 -14.61 -48.61
N SER A 573 -47.47 -15.88 -48.96
CA SER A 573 -47.45 -16.40 -50.33
C SER A 573 -48.51 -15.80 -51.22
#